data_AF-W8BWV3-F1
#
_entry.id   AF-W8BWV3-F1
#
_cell.length_a   1.000
_cell.length_b   1.000
_cell.length_c   1.000
_cell.angle_alpha   90.00
_cell.angle_beta   90.00
_cell.angle_gamma   90.00
#
_symmetry.space_group_name_H-M   'P 1'
#
loop_
_entity.id
_entity.type
_entity.pdbx_description
1 polymer ?
#
loop_
_entity_poly.entity_id
_entity_poly.type
_entity_poly.pdbx_seq_one_letter_code
_entity_poly.pdbx_strand_id
1 'polypeptide(L)'
;RGDDDCGVNESCVQDSYGRASCENVCLGRAICGRNAECIARSHAPDCECKEGFFGDPKSGCRKIECSTDAECSHDKTCDDHMCKIACLIGEPCGENALCTTENHKQVCHCQPGFTGDPRVRCDVVDFCKDAPCGPGARCRNSRGSFKCTCPPGLVGDPYNEGCRTAVECETSDDCPPHAECTKINGISKCQDVCANVKCGTNAECIPKGHQAHCACRNGYDGNPEDRIAGCKPLPVPCQMTSDCPTNTYCSDSICKPACLLDTE
;
A
#
# COMPACT_ATOMS: atom_id res chain seq x y z
N ARG A 1 -81.25 15.03 36.82
CA ARG A 1 -80.95 13.73 36.17
C ARG A 1 -79.81 13.99 35.22
N GLY A 2 -78.67 13.35 35.45
CA GLY A 2 -77.42 13.56 34.73
C GLY A 2 -76.95 12.26 34.08
N ASP A 3 -75.76 12.29 33.49
CA ASP A 3 -75.17 11.13 32.83
C ASP A 3 -74.96 9.95 33.78
N ASP A 4 -74.68 10.21 35.05
CA ASP A 4 -74.54 9.20 36.12
C ASP A 4 -75.81 8.36 36.37
N ASP A 5 -76.97 8.84 35.91
CA ASP A 5 -78.24 8.10 35.99
C ASP A 5 -78.44 7.13 34.80
N CYS A 6 -77.56 7.17 33.79
CA CYS A 6 -77.62 6.37 32.58
C CYS A 6 -76.61 5.20 32.60
N GLY A 7 -76.78 4.24 31.68
CA GLY A 7 -75.80 3.17 31.51
C GLY A 7 -74.42 3.71 31.09
N VAL A 8 -73.37 2.91 31.33
CA VAL A 8 -71.97 3.29 31.04
C VAL A 8 -71.70 3.70 29.58
N ASN A 9 -72.54 3.23 28.64
CA ASN A 9 -72.44 3.50 27.21
C ASN A 9 -73.45 4.54 26.70
N GLU A 10 -74.10 5.27 27.61
CA GLU A 10 -75.21 6.16 27.31
C GLU A 10 -74.96 7.55 27.87
N SER A 11 -75.57 8.57 27.29
CA SER A 11 -75.57 9.94 27.80
C SER A 11 -76.99 10.41 28.03
N CYS A 12 -77.19 11.25 29.03
CA CYS A 12 -78.47 11.85 29.36
C CYS A 12 -78.72 13.01 28.39
N VAL A 13 -79.68 12.83 27.49
CA VAL A 13 -80.08 13.86 26.53
C VAL A 13 -81.47 14.36 26.87
N GLN A 14 -81.68 15.67 26.71
CA GLN A 14 -83.00 16.27 26.93
C GLN A 14 -83.61 16.67 25.60
N ASP A 15 -84.88 16.29 25.41
CA ASP A 15 -85.67 16.77 24.27
C ASP A 15 -86.08 18.24 24.46
N SER A 16 -86.69 18.84 23.43
CA SER A 16 -87.19 20.22 23.45
C SER A 16 -88.32 20.45 24.45
N TYR A 17 -88.86 19.39 25.08
CA TYR A 17 -89.89 19.42 26.10
C TYR A 17 -89.34 19.15 27.51
N GLY A 18 -88.00 19.08 27.67
CA GLY A 18 -87.33 18.87 28.95
C GLY A 18 -87.40 17.44 29.48
N ARG A 19 -87.78 16.45 28.64
CA ARG A 19 -87.76 15.04 29.02
C ARG A 19 -86.36 14.49 28.79
N ALA A 20 -85.76 13.95 29.86
CA ALA A 20 -84.46 13.31 29.81
C ALA A 20 -84.60 11.83 29.41
N SER A 21 -83.81 11.39 28.43
CA SER A 21 -83.65 10.00 28.02
C SER A 21 -82.18 9.62 27.92
N CYS A 22 -81.85 8.37 28.24
CA CYS A 22 -80.52 7.83 28.02
C CYS A 22 -80.39 7.37 26.57
N GLU A 23 -79.43 7.92 25.84
CA GLU A 23 -79.13 7.54 24.46
C GLU A 23 -77.71 7.02 24.34
N ASN A 24 -77.50 5.97 23.54
CA ASN A 24 -76.18 5.44 23.28
C ASN A 24 -75.29 6.48 22.59
N VAL A 25 -74.14 6.78 23.19
CA VAL A 25 -73.24 7.83 22.69
C VAL A 25 -72.66 7.55 21.30
N CYS A 26 -72.58 6.29 20.89
CA CYS A 26 -72.00 5.87 19.62
C CYS A 26 -73.01 5.75 18.47
N LEU A 27 -74.31 5.81 18.76
CA LEU A 27 -75.34 5.78 17.73
C LEU A 27 -75.52 7.18 17.13
N GLY A 28 -74.95 7.41 15.95
CA GLY A 28 -75.22 8.58 15.10
C GLY A 28 -74.51 9.89 15.50
N ARG A 29 -73.65 9.88 16.51
CA ARG A 29 -72.92 11.08 16.99
C ARG A 29 -71.41 11.05 16.77
N ALA A 30 -70.81 9.87 16.62
CA ALA A 30 -69.37 9.69 16.43
C ALA A 30 -69.06 9.24 15.00
N ILE A 31 -68.26 10.03 14.26
CA ILE A 31 -67.70 9.61 12.98
C ILE A 31 -66.25 9.19 13.24
N CYS A 32 -66.03 7.88 13.39
CA CYS A 32 -64.68 7.33 13.52
C CYS A 32 -64.08 7.02 12.15
N GLY A 33 -62.75 7.08 12.07
CA GLY A 33 -61.99 6.80 10.85
C GLY A 33 -62.04 5.31 10.44
N ARG A 34 -61.48 4.99 9.27
CA ARG A 34 -61.43 3.61 8.78
C ARG A 34 -60.72 2.69 9.80
N ASN A 35 -61.25 1.49 10.02
CA ASN A 35 -60.72 0.51 10.98
C ASN A 35 -60.68 0.99 12.44
N ALA A 36 -61.41 2.05 12.78
CA ALA A 36 -61.71 2.44 14.15
C ALA A 36 -63.13 2.00 14.52
N GLU A 37 -63.39 1.93 15.82
CA GLU A 37 -64.71 1.73 16.41
C GLU A 37 -65.00 2.79 17.45
N CYS A 38 -66.29 3.09 17.63
CA CYS A 38 -66.71 4.03 18.66
C CYS A 38 -66.84 3.30 19.99
N ILE A 39 -66.25 3.89 21.02
CA ILE A 39 -66.36 3.46 22.42
C ILE A 39 -66.97 4.59 23.25
N ALA A 40 -67.63 4.22 24.35
CA ALA A 40 -68.11 5.20 25.31
C ALA A 40 -67.05 5.42 26.40
N ARG A 41 -66.56 6.67 26.53
CA ARG A 41 -65.63 7.07 27.59
C ARG A 41 -66.23 8.23 28.36
N SER A 42 -66.50 8.01 29.66
CA SER A 42 -67.09 9.03 30.54
C SER A 42 -68.40 9.63 29.98
N HIS A 43 -69.32 8.78 29.55
CA HIS A 43 -70.60 9.19 28.94
C HIS A 43 -70.46 10.09 27.70
N ALA A 44 -69.32 10.06 27.02
CA ALA A 44 -69.07 10.72 25.74
C ALA A 44 -68.57 9.72 24.68
N PRO A 45 -68.82 9.97 23.38
CA PRO A 45 -68.26 9.15 22.32
C PRO A 45 -66.75 9.41 22.15
N ASP A 46 -65.98 8.35 22.03
CA ASP A 46 -64.57 8.37 21.69
C ASP A 46 -64.29 7.32 20.60
N CYS A 47 -63.19 7.46 19.86
CA CYS A 47 -62.83 6.53 18.79
C CYS A 47 -61.56 5.77 19.19
N GLU A 48 -61.57 4.46 18.99
CA GLU A 48 -60.41 3.59 19.24
C GLU A 48 -60.13 2.72 18.01
N CYS A 49 -58.87 2.38 17.76
CA CYS A 49 -58.52 1.47 16.68
C CYS A 49 -58.97 0.04 17.03
N LYS A 50 -59.54 -0.66 16.05
CA LYS A 50 -59.88 -2.08 16.21
C LYS A 50 -58.63 -2.92 16.49
N GLU A 51 -58.81 -4.09 17.09
CA GLU A 51 -57.73 -5.02 17.39
C GLU A 51 -56.85 -5.31 16.15
N GLY A 52 -55.53 -5.22 16.30
CA GLY A 52 -54.57 -5.39 15.20
C GLY A 52 -54.40 -4.15 14.30
N PHE A 53 -54.99 -3.00 14.65
CA PHE A 53 -54.79 -1.72 13.98
C PHE A 53 -54.24 -0.67 14.94
N PHE A 54 -53.54 0.32 14.39
CA PHE A 54 -52.97 1.43 15.14
C PHE A 54 -52.97 2.73 14.32
N GLY A 55 -52.66 3.86 14.96
CA GLY A 55 -52.66 5.19 14.34
C GLY A 55 -53.68 6.10 15.00
N ASP A 56 -54.24 7.05 14.24
CA ASP A 56 -55.26 7.98 14.72
C ASP A 56 -56.67 7.43 14.45
N PRO A 57 -57.45 7.05 15.48
CA PRO A 57 -58.81 6.54 15.31
C PRO A 57 -59.80 7.51 14.67
N LYS A 58 -59.54 8.83 14.72
CA LYS A 58 -60.41 9.84 14.11
C LYS A 58 -60.18 9.97 12.61
N SER A 59 -58.93 9.90 12.18
CA SER A 59 -58.54 9.96 10.77
C SER A 59 -58.60 8.60 10.07
N GLY A 60 -58.29 7.53 10.79
CA GLY A 60 -58.29 6.14 10.32
C GLY A 60 -57.05 5.38 10.77
N CYS A 61 -57.25 4.10 11.11
CA CYS A 61 -56.22 3.20 11.59
C CYS A 61 -55.66 2.32 10.47
N ARG A 62 -54.36 2.02 10.59
CA ARG A 62 -53.60 1.12 9.70
C ARG A 62 -53.30 -0.20 10.43
N LYS A 63 -53.18 -1.29 9.67
CA LYS A 63 -52.89 -2.61 10.24
C LYS A 63 -51.49 -2.62 10.86
N ILE A 64 -51.35 -3.24 12.02
CA ILE A 64 -50.05 -3.49 12.67
C ILE A 64 -49.29 -4.51 11.81
N GLU A 65 -48.07 -4.16 11.39
CA GLU A 65 -47.18 -5.04 10.63
C GLU A 65 -46.26 -5.84 11.55
N CYS A 66 -45.79 -5.21 12.63
CA CYS A 66 -44.89 -5.82 13.60
C CYS A 66 -45.16 -5.29 15.02
N SER A 67 -44.86 -6.11 16.02
CA SER A 67 -44.74 -5.68 17.42
C SER A 67 -43.29 -5.75 17.90
N THR A 68 -42.50 -6.63 17.30
CA THR A 68 -41.07 -6.82 17.58
C THR A 68 -40.25 -6.89 16.29
N ASP A 69 -38.95 -6.61 16.40
CA ASP A 69 -38.03 -6.68 15.25
C ASP A 69 -38.03 -8.04 14.57
N ALA A 70 -38.22 -9.13 15.32
CA ALA A 70 -38.19 -10.51 14.81
C ALA A 70 -39.32 -10.83 13.82
N GLU A 71 -40.38 -10.02 13.79
CA GLU A 71 -41.49 -10.14 12.82
C GLU A 71 -41.15 -9.48 11.47
N CYS A 72 -40.09 -8.67 11.42
CA CYS A 72 -39.61 -8.02 10.22
C CYS A 72 -38.54 -8.86 9.51
N SER A 73 -38.35 -8.59 8.21
CA SER A 73 -37.17 -9.07 7.49
C SER A 73 -35.89 -8.52 8.12
N HIS A 74 -34.77 -9.23 7.96
CA HIS A 74 -33.48 -8.88 8.59
C HIS A 74 -32.97 -7.47 8.25
N ASP A 75 -33.38 -6.91 7.11
CA ASP A 75 -33.02 -5.59 6.62
C ASP A 75 -33.86 -4.44 7.23
N LYS A 76 -34.86 -4.77 8.06
CA LYS A 76 -35.84 -3.84 8.63
C LYS A 76 -35.89 -3.92 10.15
N THR A 77 -36.27 -2.85 10.83
CA THR A 77 -36.61 -2.82 12.25
C THR A 77 -38.10 -2.53 12.41
N CYS A 78 -38.66 -2.96 13.52
CA CYS A 78 -40.00 -2.59 13.92
C CYS A 78 -39.99 -1.20 14.57
N ASP A 79 -40.50 -0.21 13.85
CA ASP A 79 -40.58 1.17 14.32
C ASP A 79 -42.00 1.70 14.14
N ASP A 80 -42.65 2.03 15.27
CA ASP A 80 -44.05 2.45 15.34
C ASP A 80 -44.98 1.47 14.58
N HIS A 81 -44.94 0.19 14.98
CA HIS A 81 -45.75 -0.92 14.46
C HIS A 81 -45.61 -1.20 12.94
N MET A 82 -44.57 -0.69 12.31
CA MET A 82 -44.25 -0.89 10.88
C MET A 82 -42.81 -1.36 10.69
N CYS A 83 -42.60 -2.27 9.74
CA CYS A 83 -41.26 -2.73 9.39
C CYS A 83 -40.59 -1.72 8.43
N LYS A 84 -39.68 -0.92 8.96
CA LYS A 84 -38.94 0.12 8.21
C LYS A 84 -37.47 -0.27 8.06
N ILE A 85 -36.83 0.12 6.95
CA ILE A 85 -35.40 -0.13 6.76
C ILE A 85 -34.62 0.70 7.79
N ALA A 86 -33.78 0.04 8.60
CA ALA A 86 -33.06 0.69 9.70
C ALA A 86 -32.19 1.88 9.23
N CYS A 87 -31.60 1.77 8.03
CA CYS A 87 -30.83 2.83 7.39
C CYS A 87 -31.61 4.09 6.98
N LEU A 88 -32.94 4.05 6.97
CA LEU A 88 -33.79 5.19 6.60
C LEU A 88 -34.37 5.94 7.81
N ILE A 89 -34.29 5.34 9.00
CA ILE A 89 -34.85 5.90 10.24
C ILE A 89 -33.79 6.40 11.21
N GLY A 90 -32.57 5.84 11.15
CA GLY A 90 -31.45 6.27 11.98
C GLY A 90 -30.72 7.50 11.41
N GLU A 91 -29.81 8.04 12.20
CA GLU A 91 -28.92 9.12 11.75
C GLU A 91 -28.12 8.65 10.51
N PRO A 92 -28.00 9.48 9.46
CA PRO A 92 -27.26 9.10 8.27
C PRO A 92 -25.81 8.76 8.61
N CYS A 93 -25.24 7.77 7.93
CA CYS A 93 -23.82 7.44 8.07
C CYS A 93 -22.93 8.61 7.60
N GLY A 94 -21.67 8.61 8.06
CA GLY A 94 -20.70 9.64 7.71
C GLY A 94 -20.33 9.69 6.23
N GLU A 95 -19.57 10.70 5.83
CA GLU A 95 -19.09 10.84 4.45
C GLU A 95 -18.25 9.62 4.01
N ASN A 96 -18.45 9.16 2.77
CA ASN A 96 -17.84 7.95 2.20
C ASN A 96 -18.12 6.66 2.99
N ALA A 97 -19.20 6.61 3.77
CA ALA A 97 -19.70 5.39 4.40
C ALA A 97 -20.94 4.83 3.68
N LEU A 98 -21.13 3.52 3.78
CA LEU A 98 -22.29 2.77 3.35
C LEU A 98 -23.08 2.34 4.58
N CYS A 99 -24.41 2.47 4.50
CA CYS A 99 -25.30 1.94 5.51
C CYS A 99 -25.78 0.52 5.15
N THR A 100 -25.68 -0.41 6.10
CA THR A 100 -26.29 -1.74 6.04
C THR A 100 -27.15 -1.96 7.27
N THR A 101 -28.08 -2.92 7.20
CA THR A 101 -28.84 -3.36 8.36
C THR A 101 -28.32 -4.73 8.80
N GLU A 102 -27.94 -4.86 10.07
CA GLU A 102 -27.51 -6.13 10.67
C GLU A 102 -28.25 -6.32 11.99
N ASN A 103 -28.90 -7.48 12.15
CA ASN A 103 -29.73 -7.78 13.33
C ASN A 103 -30.75 -6.67 13.63
N HIS A 104 -31.48 -6.24 12.59
CA HIS A 104 -32.48 -5.15 12.64
C HIS A 104 -31.93 -3.77 12.99
N LYS A 105 -30.61 -3.62 13.14
CA LYS A 105 -29.97 -2.35 13.50
C LYS A 105 -29.19 -1.76 12.34
N GLN A 106 -29.17 -0.44 12.32
CA GLN A 106 -28.33 0.32 11.40
C GLN A 106 -26.84 0.12 11.73
N VAL A 107 -26.06 -0.32 10.76
CA VAL A 107 -24.61 -0.42 10.82
C VAL A 107 -24.00 0.40 9.69
N CYS A 108 -22.99 1.22 10.01
CA CYS A 108 -22.28 2.03 9.04
C CYS A 108 -20.90 1.40 8.80
N HIS A 109 -20.53 1.26 7.53
CA HIS A 109 -19.25 0.71 7.10
C HIS A 109 -18.57 1.71 6.16
N CYS A 110 -17.25 1.85 6.21
CA CYS A 110 -16.56 2.64 5.19
C CYS A 110 -16.68 1.97 3.81
N GLN A 111 -16.83 2.77 2.77
CA GLN A 111 -16.82 2.26 1.41
C GLN A 111 -15.47 1.58 1.08
N PRO A 112 -15.45 0.61 0.14
CA PRO A 112 -14.20 -0.02 -0.27
C PRO A 112 -13.14 1.01 -0.70
N GLY A 113 -11.96 0.93 -0.09
CA GLY A 113 -10.87 1.89 -0.32
C GLY A 113 -10.84 3.09 0.64
N PHE A 114 -11.73 3.14 1.62
CA PHE A 114 -11.76 4.14 2.68
C PHE A 114 -11.59 3.51 4.07
N THR A 115 -11.11 4.29 5.04
CA THR A 115 -10.90 3.90 6.44
C THR A 115 -11.21 5.08 7.38
N GLY A 116 -11.42 4.82 8.67
CA GLY A 116 -11.78 5.83 9.66
C GLY A 116 -13.02 5.45 10.46
N ASP A 117 -13.74 6.46 10.95
CA ASP A 117 -14.99 6.27 11.69
C ASP A 117 -16.20 6.41 10.73
N PRO A 118 -16.93 5.31 10.44
CA PRO A 118 -18.04 5.33 9.49
C PRO A 118 -19.29 6.10 9.97
N ARG A 119 -19.35 6.50 11.25
CA ARG A 119 -20.40 7.38 11.77
C ARG A 119 -20.08 8.86 11.55
N VAL A 120 -18.81 9.21 11.35
CA VAL A 120 -18.36 10.59 11.19
C VAL A 120 -17.90 10.85 9.76
N ARG A 121 -16.82 10.20 9.33
CA ARG A 121 -16.25 10.31 8.00
C ARG A 121 -15.22 9.19 7.78
N CYS A 122 -15.23 8.63 6.58
CA CYS A 122 -14.17 7.77 6.08
C CYS A 122 -13.27 8.54 5.10
N ASP A 123 -11.97 8.42 5.30
CA ASP A 123 -10.92 9.00 4.45
C ASP A 123 -10.30 7.92 3.55
N VAL A 124 -9.73 8.32 2.41
CA VAL A 124 -9.09 7.38 1.48
C VAL A 124 -7.97 6.63 2.22
N VAL A 125 -7.91 5.31 2.05
CA VAL A 125 -6.85 4.48 2.65
C VAL A 125 -5.50 4.93 2.08
N ASP A 126 -4.65 5.43 2.98
CA ASP A 126 -3.26 5.68 2.68
C ASP A 126 -2.43 4.43 3.04
N PHE A 127 -2.20 3.60 2.04
CA PHE A 127 -1.39 2.38 2.19
C PHE A 127 0.09 2.70 2.46
N CYS A 128 0.54 3.92 2.20
CA CYS A 128 1.92 4.34 2.47
C CYS A 128 2.11 4.92 3.89
N LYS A 129 1.05 5.07 4.68
CA LYS A 129 1.08 5.72 6.00
C LYS A 129 2.07 5.07 6.97
N ASP A 130 2.12 3.75 6.99
CA ASP A 130 2.98 2.98 7.92
C ASP A 130 4.34 2.59 7.29
N ALA A 131 4.77 3.31 6.25
CA ALA A 131 6.03 3.12 5.55
C ALA A 131 6.34 1.64 5.19
N PRO A 132 5.47 0.97 4.41
CA PRO A 132 5.58 -0.47 4.16
C PRO A 132 6.70 -0.87 3.17
N CYS A 133 7.48 0.07 2.67
CA CYS A 133 8.54 -0.19 1.70
C CYS A 133 9.90 -0.36 2.38
N GLY A 134 10.80 -1.08 1.73
CA GLY A 134 12.17 -1.27 2.20
C GLY A 134 12.95 0.07 2.28
N PRO A 135 14.06 0.10 3.03
CA PRO A 135 14.85 1.31 3.22
C PRO A 135 15.25 1.98 1.89
N GLY A 136 15.08 3.30 1.79
CA GLY A 136 15.43 4.06 0.58
C GLY A 136 14.49 3.89 -0.62
N ALA A 137 13.46 3.04 -0.53
CA ALA A 137 12.44 2.91 -1.55
C ALA A 137 11.36 4.00 -1.42
N ARG A 138 10.76 4.41 -2.55
CA ARG A 138 9.63 5.33 -2.58
C ARG A 138 8.31 4.57 -2.64
N CYS A 139 7.44 4.80 -1.66
CA CYS A 139 6.07 4.30 -1.67
C CYS A 139 5.16 5.20 -2.51
N ARG A 140 4.22 4.60 -3.26
CA ARG A 140 3.14 5.30 -3.94
C ARG A 140 1.84 4.52 -3.80
N ASN A 141 0.78 5.17 -3.33
CA ASN A 141 -0.56 4.59 -3.34
C ASN A 141 -0.97 4.16 -4.76
N SER A 142 -1.60 3.00 -4.85
CA SER A 142 -2.13 2.40 -6.07
C SER A 142 -3.57 1.94 -5.81
N ARG A 143 -4.27 1.48 -6.85
CA ARG A 143 -5.64 0.99 -6.66
C ARG A 143 -5.67 -0.21 -5.71
N GLY A 144 -6.24 -0.01 -4.52
CA GLY A 144 -6.41 -1.04 -3.49
C GLY A 144 -5.13 -1.52 -2.82
N SER A 145 -3.98 -0.87 -3.04
CA SER A 145 -2.68 -1.26 -2.48
C SER A 145 -1.66 -0.12 -2.60
N PHE A 146 -0.39 -0.43 -2.38
CA PHE A 146 0.76 0.46 -2.61
C PHE A 146 1.74 -0.18 -3.59
N LYS A 147 2.62 0.66 -4.16
CA LYS A 147 3.74 0.22 -5.00
C LYS A 147 5.02 0.83 -4.46
N CYS A 148 6.01 -0.02 -4.20
CA CYS A 148 7.36 0.41 -3.84
C CYS A 148 8.25 0.46 -5.09
N THR A 149 9.07 1.51 -5.21
CA THR A 149 10.00 1.70 -6.33
C THR A 149 11.31 2.28 -5.86
N CYS A 150 12.44 1.81 -6.40
CA CYS A 150 13.71 2.48 -6.18
C CYS A 150 13.76 3.80 -6.95
N PRO A 151 14.15 4.91 -6.29
CA PRO A 151 14.44 6.17 -6.97
C PRO A 151 15.47 6.00 -8.11
N PRO A 152 15.48 6.90 -9.11
CA PRO A 152 16.47 6.86 -10.19
C PRO A 152 17.91 6.83 -9.65
N GLY A 153 18.73 5.91 -10.18
CA GLY A 153 20.12 5.71 -9.75
C GLY A 153 20.31 4.70 -8.62
N LEU A 154 19.22 4.17 -8.05
CA LEU A 154 19.26 3.09 -7.06
C LEU A 154 18.71 1.77 -7.65
N VAL A 155 19.21 0.67 -7.12
CA VAL A 155 18.84 -0.71 -7.47
C VAL A 155 18.63 -1.53 -6.19
N GLY A 156 17.95 -2.68 -6.30
CA GLY A 156 17.64 -3.55 -5.17
C GLY A 156 16.16 -3.93 -5.12
N ASP A 157 15.75 -4.65 -4.08
CA ASP A 157 14.34 -4.97 -3.83
C ASP A 157 13.68 -3.85 -3.01
N PRO A 158 12.77 -3.04 -3.62
CA PRO A 158 12.13 -1.93 -2.92
C PRO A 158 11.12 -2.36 -1.84
N TYR A 159 10.79 -3.66 -1.71
CA TYR A 159 9.85 -4.15 -0.71
C TYR A 159 10.54 -4.63 0.57
N ASN A 160 11.68 -5.34 0.47
CA ASN A 160 12.33 -5.94 1.64
C ASN A 160 13.75 -5.43 1.87
N GLU A 161 14.67 -5.70 0.93
CA GLU A 161 16.10 -5.40 1.10
C GLU A 161 16.40 -3.90 1.08
N GLY A 162 15.55 -3.12 0.40
CA GLY A 162 15.72 -1.70 0.18
C GLY A 162 16.50 -1.38 -1.09
N CYS A 163 16.68 -0.09 -1.31
CA CYS A 163 17.34 0.46 -2.49
C CYS A 163 18.74 0.94 -2.13
N ARG A 164 19.72 0.50 -2.90
CA ARG A 164 21.14 0.84 -2.76
C ARG A 164 21.69 1.43 -4.04
N THR A 165 22.84 2.10 -3.96
CA THR A 165 23.53 2.60 -5.17
C THR A 165 23.92 1.43 -6.06
N ALA A 166 23.71 1.60 -7.37
CA ALA A 166 24.21 0.63 -8.34
C ALA A 166 25.74 0.58 -8.25
N VAL A 167 26.27 -0.61 -7.96
CA VAL A 167 27.69 -0.93 -8.03
C VAL A 167 27.91 -1.85 -9.22
N GLU A 168 29.10 -1.79 -9.80
CA GLU A 168 29.48 -2.67 -10.90
C GLU A 168 29.94 -4.05 -10.39
N CYS A 169 30.55 -4.07 -9.21
CA CYS A 169 31.13 -5.26 -8.58
C CYS A 169 30.99 -5.20 -7.06
N GLU A 170 30.90 -6.35 -6.41
CA GLU A 170 31.04 -6.49 -4.95
C GLU A 170 32.40 -7.08 -4.59
N THR A 171 32.89 -7.98 -5.43
CA THR A 171 34.17 -8.66 -5.33
C THR A 171 34.93 -8.55 -6.65
N SER A 172 36.24 -8.78 -6.61
CA SER A 172 37.04 -8.76 -7.84
C SER A 172 36.65 -9.86 -8.84
N ASP A 173 36.06 -10.96 -8.36
CA ASP A 173 35.58 -12.05 -9.23
C ASP A 173 34.39 -11.65 -10.12
N ASP A 174 33.68 -10.57 -9.75
CA ASP A 174 32.61 -9.98 -10.59
C ASP A 174 33.19 -9.21 -11.79
N CYS A 175 34.50 -8.92 -11.77
CA CYS A 175 35.19 -8.17 -12.81
C CYS A 175 35.88 -9.10 -13.83
N PRO A 176 36.22 -8.60 -15.03
CA PRO A 176 37.10 -9.30 -15.94
C PRO A 176 38.45 -9.68 -15.29
N PRO A 177 39.17 -10.73 -15.75
CA PRO A 177 40.43 -11.18 -15.12
C PRO A 177 41.56 -10.16 -15.06
N HIS A 178 41.47 -9.09 -15.86
CA HIS A 178 42.43 -7.98 -15.92
C HIS A 178 42.02 -6.75 -15.11
N ALA A 179 40.90 -6.81 -14.40
CA ALA A 179 40.37 -5.73 -13.58
C ALA A 179 40.08 -6.21 -12.17
N GLU A 180 40.20 -5.35 -11.17
CA GLU A 180 39.82 -5.64 -9.79
C GLU A 180 38.67 -4.73 -9.35
N CYS A 181 37.97 -5.12 -8.29
CA CYS A 181 36.88 -4.31 -7.75
C CYS A 181 37.42 -3.24 -6.79
N THR A 182 37.42 -1.97 -7.20
CA THR A 182 37.90 -0.85 -6.38
C THR A 182 36.80 0.18 -6.13
N LYS A 183 36.89 0.91 -5.02
CA LYS A 183 35.98 2.03 -4.74
C LYS A 183 36.48 3.31 -5.41
N ILE A 184 35.88 3.66 -6.55
CA ILE A 184 36.14 4.93 -7.24
C ILE A 184 35.06 5.93 -6.84
N ASN A 185 35.44 7.01 -6.14
CA ASN A 185 34.51 8.00 -5.57
C ASN A 185 33.43 7.38 -4.68
N GLY A 186 33.78 6.31 -3.95
CA GLY A 186 32.87 5.60 -3.04
C GLY A 186 31.95 4.56 -3.72
N ILE A 187 32.01 4.41 -5.05
CA ILE A 187 31.24 3.41 -5.81
C ILE A 187 32.19 2.30 -6.22
N SER A 188 31.83 1.05 -5.91
CA SER A 188 32.59 -0.11 -6.36
C SER A 188 32.46 -0.27 -7.88
N LYS A 189 33.61 -0.18 -8.56
CA LYS A 189 33.75 -0.27 -10.02
C LYS A 189 34.89 -1.22 -10.37
N CYS A 190 34.80 -1.84 -11.53
CA CYS A 190 35.89 -2.64 -12.06
C CYS A 190 36.95 -1.71 -12.64
N GLN A 191 38.16 -1.77 -12.10
CA GLN A 191 39.29 -0.98 -12.57
C GLN A 191 40.41 -1.89 -13.05
N ASP A 192 40.94 -1.62 -14.24
CA ASP A 192 42.10 -2.32 -14.76
C ASP A 192 43.28 -2.20 -13.78
N VAL A 193 43.84 -3.35 -13.39
CA VAL A 193 44.89 -3.44 -12.37
C VAL A 193 46.19 -2.80 -12.84
N CYS A 194 46.45 -2.78 -14.14
CA CYS A 194 47.63 -2.19 -14.77
C CYS A 194 47.46 -0.70 -15.09
N ALA A 195 46.26 -0.13 -15.00
CA ALA A 195 46.01 1.28 -15.36
C ALA A 195 46.88 2.28 -14.60
N ASN A 196 47.20 2.01 -13.34
CA ASN A 196 47.97 2.91 -12.47
C ASN A 196 49.33 2.34 -12.05
N VAL A 197 49.74 1.19 -12.60
CA VAL A 197 50.98 0.52 -12.21
C VAL A 197 52.10 0.88 -13.18
N LYS A 198 53.22 1.36 -12.62
CA LYS A 198 54.44 1.67 -13.36
C LYS A 198 55.52 0.67 -12.99
N CYS A 199 55.78 -0.25 -13.92
CA CYS A 199 56.87 -1.22 -13.84
C CYS A 199 58.24 -0.60 -14.14
N GLY A 200 59.30 -1.33 -13.83
CA GLY A 200 60.68 -0.95 -14.10
C GLY A 200 61.01 -0.77 -15.58
N THR A 201 62.19 -0.21 -15.86
CA THR A 201 62.68 -0.01 -17.24
C THR A 201 62.69 -1.34 -18.00
N ASN A 202 62.16 -1.37 -19.22
CA ASN A 202 61.97 -2.58 -20.05
C ASN A 202 61.09 -3.68 -19.45
N ALA A 203 60.30 -3.37 -18.41
CA ALA A 203 59.23 -4.23 -17.92
C ALA A 203 57.86 -3.77 -18.46
N GLU A 204 56.89 -4.66 -18.41
CA GLU A 204 55.48 -4.41 -18.70
C GLU A 204 54.60 -4.94 -17.57
N CYS A 205 53.45 -4.32 -17.36
CA CYS A 205 52.46 -4.81 -16.41
C CYS A 205 51.60 -5.87 -17.09
N ILE A 206 51.46 -7.03 -16.44
CA ILE A 206 50.55 -8.09 -16.84
C ILE A 206 49.53 -8.35 -15.72
N PRO A 207 48.24 -8.47 -16.05
CA PRO A 207 47.23 -8.85 -15.07
C PRO A 207 47.35 -10.33 -14.72
N LYS A 208 47.32 -10.65 -13.42
CA LYS A 208 47.32 -12.03 -12.94
C LYS A 208 46.40 -12.15 -11.71
N GLY A 209 45.22 -12.74 -11.93
CA GLY A 209 44.25 -13.00 -10.86
C GLY A 209 43.77 -11.73 -10.15
N HIS A 210 43.28 -10.75 -10.91
CA HIS A 210 42.85 -9.45 -10.40
C HIS A 210 43.94 -8.66 -9.66
N GLN A 211 45.21 -8.90 -9.98
CA GLN A 211 46.35 -8.13 -9.46
C GLN A 211 47.30 -7.77 -10.59
N ALA A 212 47.97 -6.64 -10.44
CA ALA A 212 49.03 -6.22 -11.34
C ALA A 212 50.34 -6.93 -10.99
N HIS A 213 51.05 -7.42 -11.99
CA HIS A 213 52.36 -8.02 -11.84
C HIS A 213 53.30 -7.48 -12.92
N CYS A 214 54.48 -7.00 -12.55
CA CYS A 214 55.46 -6.58 -13.55
C CYS A 214 56.25 -7.77 -14.06
N ALA A 215 56.41 -7.85 -15.38
CA ALA A 215 57.23 -8.87 -16.05
C ALA A 215 58.20 -8.18 -17.02
N CYS A 216 59.40 -8.72 -17.16
CA CYS A 216 60.33 -8.24 -18.18
C CYS A 216 59.76 -8.52 -19.58
N ARG A 217 59.91 -7.56 -20.50
CA ARG A 217 59.56 -7.78 -21.91
C ARG A 217 60.39 -8.93 -22.48
N ASN A 218 59.88 -9.57 -23.53
CA ASN A 218 60.58 -10.65 -24.23
C ASN A 218 62.01 -10.23 -24.61
N GLY A 219 63.01 -11.04 -24.22
CA GLY A 219 64.43 -10.77 -24.45
C GLY A 219 65.12 -9.95 -23.36
N TYR A 220 64.46 -9.68 -22.22
CA TYR A 220 65.04 -9.01 -21.07
C TYR A 220 64.93 -9.86 -19.80
N ASP A 221 65.83 -9.64 -18.86
CA ASP A 221 65.85 -10.31 -17.56
C ASP A 221 66.35 -9.38 -16.44
N GLY A 222 66.05 -9.69 -15.19
CA GLY A 222 66.34 -8.85 -14.03
C GLY A 222 65.14 -8.69 -13.10
N ASN A 223 65.07 -7.59 -12.37
CA ASN A 223 63.97 -7.31 -11.46
C ASN A 223 62.97 -6.33 -12.12
N PRO A 224 61.79 -6.80 -12.57
CA PRO A 224 60.81 -5.96 -13.25
C PRO A 224 60.12 -4.94 -12.34
N GLU A 225 60.22 -5.08 -11.02
CA GLU A 225 59.68 -4.12 -10.03
C GLU A 225 60.67 -2.98 -9.73
N ASP A 226 61.95 -3.13 -10.07
CA ASP A 226 62.96 -2.11 -9.83
C ASP A 226 62.81 -0.96 -10.85
N ARG A 227 62.38 0.21 -10.36
CA ARG A 227 62.15 1.39 -11.21
C ARG A 227 63.41 2.00 -11.82
N ILE A 228 64.59 1.68 -11.27
CA ILE A 228 65.86 2.26 -11.70
C ILE A 228 66.61 1.24 -12.55
N ALA A 229 66.91 0.07 -11.99
CA ALA A 229 67.67 -0.96 -12.69
C ALA A 229 66.83 -1.70 -13.73
N GLY A 230 65.56 -1.99 -13.39
CA GLY A 230 64.61 -2.70 -14.22
C GLY A 230 65.14 -4.01 -14.81
N CYS A 231 64.71 -4.28 -16.04
CA CYS A 231 65.18 -5.41 -16.82
C CYS A 231 66.25 -4.98 -17.82
N LYS A 232 67.29 -5.81 -17.92
CA LYS A 232 68.41 -5.65 -18.86
C LYS A 232 68.26 -6.62 -20.02
N PRO A 233 68.74 -6.28 -21.22
CA PRO A 233 68.67 -7.19 -22.36
C PRO A 233 69.43 -8.48 -22.05
N LEU A 234 68.82 -9.61 -22.36
CA LEU A 234 69.45 -10.92 -22.25
C LEU A 234 70.66 -10.98 -23.20
N PRO A 235 71.77 -11.62 -22.79
CA PRO A 235 72.89 -11.85 -23.69
C PRO A 235 72.45 -12.68 -24.88
N VAL A 236 72.74 -12.20 -26.09
CA VAL A 236 72.48 -12.94 -27.33
C VAL A 236 73.58 -13.99 -27.51
N PRO A 237 73.24 -15.30 -27.49
CA PRO A 237 74.24 -16.34 -27.67
C PRO A 237 74.71 -16.40 -29.13
N CYS A 238 75.98 -16.74 -29.34
CA CYS A 238 76.58 -16.87 -30.67
C CYS A 238 77.66 -17.96 -30.69
N GLN A 239 77.91 -18.53 -31.87
CA GLN A 239 79.07 -19.39 -32.11
C GLN A 239 80.10 -18.71 -33.03
N MET A 240 79.63 -17.92 -33.98
CA MET A 240 80.44 -17.12 -34.90
C MET A 240 79.90 -15.71 -35.06
N THR A 241 80.74 -14.76 -35.48
CA THR A 241 80.38 -13.33 -35.56
C THR A 241 79.19 -13.03 -36.49
N SER A 242 78.88 -13.90 -37.45
CA SER A 242 77.69 -13.74 -38.31
C SER A 242 76.36 -14.04 -37.60
N ASP A 243 76.38 -14.74 -36.45
CA ASP A 243 75.18 -15.01 -35.65
C ASP A 243 74.73 -13.76 -34.89
N CYS A 244 75.61 -12.77 -34.81
CA CYS A 244 75.42 -11.56 -34.06
C CYS A 244 74.78 -10.43 -34.91
N PRO A 245 73.92 -9.58 -34.31
CA PRO A 245 73.38 -8.41 -34.98
C PRO A 245 74.46 -7.46 -35.52
N THR A 246 74.09 -6.59 -36.45
CA THR A 246 75.01 -5.61 -37.05
C THR A 246 75.74 -4.78 -35.98
N ASN A 247 77.04 -4.55 -36.18
CA ASN A 247 77.92 -3.81 -35.26
C ASN A 247 78.22 -4.50 -33.91
N THR A 248 78.12 -5.83 -33.87
CA THR A 248 78.52 -6.67 -32.72
C THR A 248 79.40 -7.84 -33.19
N TYR A 249 80.22 -8.41 -32.29
CA TYR A 249 81.07 -9.57 -32.58
C TYR A 249 80.90 -10.66 -31.52
N CYS A 250 81.15 -11.90 -31.90
CA CYS A 250 81.01 -13.01 -30.97
C CYS A 250 82.25 -13.12 -30.07
N SER A 251 82.04 -13.02 -28.74
CA SER A 251 83.10 -13.16 -27.74
C SER A 251 82.57 -13.96 -26.56
N ASP A 252 83.27 -15.02 -26.17
CA ASP A 252 82.86 -15.90 -25.05
C ASP A 252 81.44 -16.45 -25.23
N SER A 253 81.07 -16.78 -26.47
CA SER A 253 79.73 -17.26 -26.88
C SER A 253 78.59 -16.25 -26.69
N ILE A 254 78.90 -14.97 -26.50
CA ILE A 254 77.92 -13.87 -26.37
C ILE A 254 78.28 -12.76 -27.35
N CYS A 255 77.28 -12.18 -28.01
CA CYS A 255 77.49 -11.02 -28.88
C CYS A 255 77.83 -9.78 -28.05
N LYS A 256 79.00 -9.17 -28.29
CA LYS A 256 79.45 -7.93 -27.65
C LYS A 256 79.53 -6.80 -28.70
N PRO A 257 79.34 -5.51 -28.32
CA PRO A 257 79.47 -4.40 -29.25
C PRO A 257 80.86 -4.35 -29.88
N ALA A 258 80.93 -4.18 -31.20
CA ALA A 258 82.20 -3.89 -31.85
C ALA A 258 82.58 -2.44 -31.50
N CYS A 259 83.67 -2.25 -30.75
CA CYS A 259 84.19 -0.91 -30.50
C CYS A 259 84.64 -0.32 -31.84
N LEU A 260 83.91 0.69 -32.34
CA LEU A 260 84.48 1.62 -33.28
C LEU A 260 85.60 2.34 -32.53
N LEU A 261 86.84 2.01 -32.83
CA LEU A 261 87.95 2.91 -32.55
C LEU A 261 87.66 4.15 -33.40
N ASP A 262 87.30 5.25 -32.77
CA ASP A 262 87.43 6.57 -33.37
C ASP A 262 88.93 6.76 -33.64
N THR A 263 89.35 6.41 -34.86
CA THR A 263 90.69 6.73 -35.35
C THR A 263 90.71 8.19 -35.83
N GLU A 264 91.47 8.96 -35.06
CA GLU A 264 92.05 10.30 -35.31
C GLU A 264 91.16 11.54 -35.17
#